data_AF-A0A2R9BR17-F1
#
_entry.id   AF-A0A2R9BR17-F1
#
_cell.length_a   1.000
_cell.length_b   1.000
_cell.length_c   1.000
_cell.angle_alpha   90.00
_cell.angle_beta   90.00
_cell.angle_gamma   90.00
#
_symmetry.space_group_name_H-M   'P 1'
#
loop_
_entity.id
_entity.type
_entity.pdbx_description
1 polymer ?
#
loop_
_entity_poly.entity_id
_entity_poly.type
_entity_poly.pdbx_seq_one_letter_code
_entity_poly.pdbx_strand_id
1 'polypeptide(L)'
;VSLEVTRATAGMVLELYVSDREGSDATGDGTKEKPFKTGLKALMTVGKEPFPTIYVDSQKENERWNVISKSQLKNIKKMWHREQMKNESREKKEAEDSLRREKNLEEAKKITIKNDPSLPEPKCVKISALEGYRGQRVKVFGWVHRLRRQGKNLMFLVLRDGTGYLQCCPFLTFDDLLNRLEDLVCDVVDRILKSPAGSIVHELNPNFQPPKRPFKRMNYSDAIVWLKEHDVKKEDGTFYEFGEVCIPFSHCFQGGIGLQFFSSG
;
A
#
# COMPACT_ATOMS: atom_id res chain seq x y z
N VAL A 1 -22.42 -0.23 41.13
CA VAL A 1 -23.74 -0.87 41.31
C VAL A 1 -24.64 -0.18 40.29
N SER A 2 -25.03 -0.72 39.14
CA SER A 2 -25.14 -2.09 38.67
C SER A 2 -25.03 -2.11 37.14
N LEU A 3 -24.21 -3.02 36.59
CA LEU A 3 -24.33 -3.52 35.24
C LEU A 3 -24.92 -4.92 35.38
N GLU A 4 -26.25 -5.04 35.32
CA GLU A 4 -26.91 -6.34 35.31
C GLU A 4 -26.82 -6.92 33.90
N VAL A 5 -25.84 -7.80 33.77
CA VAL A 5 -25.69 -8.80 32.73
C VAL A 5 -26.89 -9.74 32.83
N THR A 6 -27.88 -9.60 31.95
CA THR A 6 -28.92 -10.62 31.73
C THR A 6 -28.29 -11.82 31.02
N ARG A 7 -27.74 -12.72 31.83
CA ARG A 7 -27.33 -14.07 31.48
C ARG A 7 -28.59 -14.91 31.30
N ALA A 8 -29.16 -14.92 30.10
CA ALA A 8 -30.33 -15.74 29.78
C ALA A 8 -29.94 -17.22 29.74
N THR A 9 -30.68 -17.99 30.53
CA THR A 9 -30.75 -19.45 30.66
C THR A 9 -30.43 -20.26 29.41
N ALA A 10 -29.37 -21.07 29.48
CA ALA A 10 -29.11 -22.19 28.56
C ALA A 10 -30.08 -23.34 28.87
N GLY A 11 -31.33 -23.22 28.43
CA GLY A 11 -32.20 -24.39 28.24
C GLY A 11 -31.79 -25.10 26.96
N MET A 12 -31.67 -26.43 26.97
CA MET A 12 -31.49 -27.21 25.75
C MET A 12 -32.67 -26.94 24.83
N VAL A 13 -32.48 -26.11 23.81
CA VAL A 13 -33.49 -25.85 22.78
C VAL A 13 -33.67 -27.15 22.00
N LEU A 14 -34.74 -27.88 22.27
CA LEU A 14 -35.04 -29.19 21.66
C LEU A 14 -35.67 -29.05 20.26
N GLU A 15 -36.27 -27.89 19.98
CA GLU A 15 -37.02 -27.62 18.76
C GLU A 15 -36.74 -26.20 18.25
N LEU A 16 -36.56 -26.04 16.94
CA LEU A 16 -36.42 -24.74 16.28
C LEU A 16 -37.43 -24.61 15.15
N TYR A 17 -37.98 -23.41 14.99
CA TYR A 17 -39.00 -23.11 13.99
C TYR A 17 -38.44 -22.18 12.92
N VAL A 18 -38.60 -22.57 11.65
CA VAL A 18 -38.16 -21.83 10.48
C VAL A 18 -39.37 -21.63 9.56
N SER A 19 -39.71 -20.38 9.26
CA SER A 19 -40.81 -20.05 8.35
C SER A 19 -40.30 -19.08 7.29
N ASP A 20 -40.46 -19.46 6.01
CA ASP A 20 -40.07 -18.57 4.90
C ASP A 20 -41.09 -17.42 4.75
N ARG A 21 -42.32 -17.65 5.22
CA ARG A 21 -43.45 -16.71 5.09
C ARG A 21 -43.45 -15.62 6.18
N GLU A 22 -43.24 -16.03 7.43
CA GLU A 22 -43.42 -15.14 8.60
C GLU A 22 -42.14 -14.99 9.44
N GLY A 23 -41.05 -15.68 9.08
CA GLY A 23 -39.80 -15.65 9.81
C GLY A 23 -38.90 -14.44 9.51
N SER A 24 -38.01 -14.13 10.46
CA SER A 24 -37.02 -13.06 10.33
C SER A 24 -35.64 -13.53 10.81
N ASP A 25 -34.61 -13.40 9.96
CA ASP A 25 -33.23 -13.76 10.31
C ASP A 25 -32.49 -12.69 11.13
N ALA A 26 -33.07 -11.49 11.25
CA ALA A 26 -32.50 -10.38 12.01
C ALA A 26 -33.02 -10.32 13.45
N THR A 27 -34.28 -10.71 13.67
CA THR A 27 -35.00 -10.51 14.94
C THR A 27 -35.72 -11.75 15.46
N GLY A 28 -35.70 -12.85 14.70
CA GLY A 28 -36.27 -14.13 15.12
C GLY A 28 -35.40 -14.82 16.16
N ASP A 29 -36.04 -15.43 17.16
CA ASP A 29 -35.37 -16.18 18.24
C ASP A 29 -35.47 -17.70 18.01
N GLY A 30 -36.15 -18.14 16.94
CA GLY A 30 -36.32 -19.55 16.58
C GLY A 30 -37.45 -20.27 17.31
N THR A 31 -38.28 -19.53 18.05
CA THR A 31 -39.49 -20.02 18.71
C THR A 31 -40.69 -20.05 17.75
N LYS A 32 -41.78 -20.72 18.12
CA LYS A 32 -43.03 -20.74 17.32
C LYS A 32 -43.58 -19.35 17.01
N GLU A 33 -43.41 -18.41 17.94
CA GLU A 33 -43.92 -17.04 17.83
C GLU A 33 -42.99 -16.13 17.00
N LYS A 34 -41.68 -16.41 17.03
CA LYS A 34 -40.67 -15.65 16.28
C LYS A 34 -39.72 -16.60 15.53
N PRO A 35 -40.20 -17.27 14.47
CA PRO A 35 -39.40 -18.22 13.72
C PRO A 35 -38.27 -17.54 12.95
N PHE A 36 -37.19 -18.29 12.69
CA PHE A 36 -36.16 -17.84 11.75
C PHE A 36 -36.70 -17.86 10.32
N LYS A 37 -36.14 -17.05 9.43
CA LYS A 37 -36.49 -17.09 8.01
C LYS A 37 -35.74 -18.21 7.30
N THR A 38 -34.47 -18.41 7.64
CA THR A 38 -33.61 -19.43 7.04
C THR A 38 -33.11 -20.46 8.06
N GLY A 39 -33.07 -21.72 7.64
CA GLY A 39 -32.49 -22.79 8.46
C GLY A 39 -30.98 -22.62 8.71
N LEU A 40 -30.28 -21.84 7.87
CA LEU A 40 -28.86 -21.52 8.09
C LEU A 40 -28.68 -20.67 9.36
N LYS A 41 -29.50 -19.64 9.55
CA LYS A 41 -29.48 -18.79 10.75
C LYS A 41 -29.81 -19.59 12.01
N ALA A 42 -30.75 -20.54 11.90
CA ALA A 42 -31.09 -21.47 12.97
C ALA A 42 -29.87 -22.31 13.39
N LEU A 43 -29.15 -22.92 12.44
CA LEU A 43 -27.93 -23.69 12.74
C LEU A 43 -26.77 -22.83 13.27
N MET A 44 -26.63 -21.59 12.79
CA MET A 44 -25.62 -20.65 13.29
C MET A 44 -25.86 -20.25 14.75
N THR A 45 -27.11 -20.18 15.18
CA THR A 45 -27.49 -19.81 16.56
C THR A 45 -27.21 -20.95 17.55
N VAL A 46 -27.38 -22.21 17.11
CA VAL A 46 -27.05 -23.38 17.94
C VAL A 46 -25.54 -23.61 18.04
N GLY A 47 -24.81 -23.45 16.93
CA GLY A 47 -23.35 -23.47 16.87
C GLY A 47 -22.66 -24.82 17.14
N LYS A 48 -23.33 -25.82 17.75
CA LYS A 48 -22.75 -27.15 18.07
C LYS A 48 -23.75 -28.29 17.81
N GLU A 49 -23.25 -29.44 17.39
CA GLU A 49 -24.04 -30.68 17.33
C GLU A 49 -24.22 -31.28 18.74
N PRO A 50 -25.36 -31.93 19.04
CA PRO A 50 -26.45 -32.32 18.15
C PRO A 50 -27.39 -31.15 17.80
N PHE A 51 -27.75 -31.05 16.52
CA PHE A 51 -28.74 -30.06 16.10
C PHE A 51 -30.16 -30.47 16.55
N PRO A 52 -30.97 -29.52 17.05
CA PRO A 52 -32.34 -29.79 17.46
C PRO A 52 -33.26 -30.10 16.29
N THR A 53 -34.46 -30.61 16.60
CA THR A 53 -35.47 -30.87 15.58
C THR A 53 -35.95 -29.55 14.98
N ILE A 54 -35.75 -29.37 13.67
CA ILE A 54 -36.17 -28.16 12.96
C ILE A 54 -37.53 -28.41 12.30
N TYR A 55 -38.49 -27.55 12.62
CA TYR A 55 -39.79 -27.49 11.96
C TYR A 55 -39.79 -26.40 10.89
N VAL A 56 -40.37 -26.72 9.74
CA VAL A 56 -40.57 -25.84 8.59
C VAL A 56 -42.06 -25.71 8.27
N ASP A 57 -42.44 -24.69 7.52
CA ASP A 57 -43.84 -24.53 7.06
C ASP A 57 -44.31 -25.80 6.31
N SER A 58 -45.45 -26.35 6.71
CA SER A 58 -46.04 -27.49 5.99
C SER A 58 -46.67 -27.04 4.67
N GLN A 59 -46.71 -27.96 3.70
CA GLN A 59 -47.38 -27.74 2.41
C GLN A 59 -48.85 -28.19 2.41
N LYS A 60 -49.31 -28.85 3.48
CA LYS A 60 -50.71 -29.29 3.61
C LYS A 60 -51.56 -28.20 4.24
N GLU A 61 -52.79 -28.06 3.76
CA GLU A 61 -53.73 -27.00 4.18
C GLU A 61 -54.15 -27.09 5.66
N ASN A 62 -54.07 -28.28 6.28
CA ASN A 62 -54.49 -28.53 7.66
C ASN A 62 -53.35 -28.71 8.68
N GLU A 63 -52.08 -28.59 8.28
CA GLU A 63 -50.93 -28.70 9.18
C GLU A 63 -50.09 -27.43 9.03
N ARG A 64 -49.72 -26.76 10.13
CA ARG A 64 -48.89 -25.54 10.04
C ARG A 64 -47.39 -25.85 9.97
N TRP A 65 -46.94 -26.85 10.72
CA TRP A 65 -45.53 -27.20 10.88
C TRP A 65 -45.26 -28.64 10.43
N ASN A 66 -44.16 -28.84 9.71
CA ASN A 66 -43.67 -30.16 9.34
C ASN A 66 -42.19 -30.28 9.69
N VAL A 67 -41.72 -31.48 10.02
CA VAL A 67 -40.30 -31.71 10.32
C VAL A 67 -39.51 -31.54 9.03
N ILE A 68 -38.37 -30.85 9.10
CA ILE A 68 -37.51 -30.66 7.95
C ILE A 68 -37.09 -32.01 7.34
N SER A 69 -37.12 -32.10 6.01
CA SER A 69 -36.72 -33.34 5.35
C SER A 69 -35.20 -33.61 5.52
N LYS A 70 -34.81 -34.89 5.52
CA LYS A 70 -33.39 -35.30 5.64
C LYS A 70 -32.50 -34.70 4.54
N SER A 71 -33.05 -34.49 3.34
CA SER A 71 -32.32 -33.88 2.20
C SER A 71 -32.11 -32.37 2.42
N GLN A 72 -33.13 -31.65 2.88
CA GLN A 72 -33.03 -30.22 3.20
C GLN A 72 -32.05 -29.97 4.36
N LEU A 73 -32.11 -30.78 5.42
CA LEU A 73 -31.18 -30.68 6.55
C LEU A 73 -29.73 -30.90 6.10
N LYS A 74 -29.46 -31.89 5.23
CA LYS A 74 -28.11 -32.13 4.68
C LYS A 74 -27.59 -30.94 3.87
N ASN A 75 -28.44 -30.26 3.11
CA ASN A 75 -28.06 -29.08 2.33
C ASN A 75 -27.74 -27.88 3.25
N ILE A 76 -28.55 -27.66 4.29
CA ILE A 76 -28.32 -26.59 5.26
C ILE A 76 -27.03 -26.85 6.07
N LYS A 77 -26.78 -28.10 6.49
CA LYS A 77 -25.51 -28.48 7.13
C LYS A 77 -24.30 -28.19 6.23
N LYS A 78 -24.38 -28.49 4.93
CA LYS A 78 -23.30 -28.16 3.98
C LYS A 78 -23.06 -26.66 3.86
N MET A 79 -24.12 -25.86 3.83
CA MET A 79 -24.00 -24.39 3.80
C MET A 79 -23.39 -23.87 5.11
N TRP A 80 -23.81 -24.41 6.26
CA TRP A 80 -23.26 -24.07 7.57
C TRP A 80 -21.76 -24.36 7.67
N HIS A 81 -21.31 -25.57 7.29
CA HIS A 81 -19.89 -25.90 7.27
C HIS A 81 -19.08 -24.98 6.35
N ARG A 82 -19.63 -24.61 5.19
CA ARG A 82 -18.95 -23.69 4.26
C ARG A 82 -18.81 -22.29 4.85
N GLU A 83 -19.82 -21.81 5.56
CA GLU A 83 -19.80 -20.51 6.24
C GLU A 83 -18.85 -20.52 7.45
N GLN A 84 -18.76 -21.62 8.20
CA GLN A 84 -17.76 -21.80 9.27
C GLN A 84 -16.34 -21.69 8.70
N MET A 85 -16.00 -22.43 7.66
CA MET A 85 -14.68 -22.36 7.00
C MET A 85 -14.36 -20.95 6.48
N LYS A 86 -15.37 -20.26 5.93
CA LYS A 86 -15.23 -18.88 5.45
C LYS A 86 -15.02 -17.89 6.60
N ASN A 87 -15.71 -18.07 7.72
CA ASN A 87 -15.56 -17.21 8.89
C ASN A 87 -14.19 -17.44 9.56
N GLU A 88 -13.80 -18.71 9.76
CA GLU A 88 -12.50 -19.09 10.32
C GLU A 88 -11.34 -18.56 9.46
N SER A 89 -11.43 -18.67 8.13
CA SER A 89 -10.40 -18.11 7.24
C SER A 89 -10.34 -16.59 7.28
N ARG A 90 -11.48 -15.90 7.40
CA ARG A 90 -11.53 -14.44 7.57
C ARG A 90 -10.95 -14.03 8.93
N GLU A 91 -11.36 -14.66 10.01
CA GLU A 91 -10.85 -14.40 11.37
C GLU A 91 -9.35 -14.68 11.47
N LYS A 92 -8.86 -15.76 10.86
CA LYS A 92 -7.43 -16.05 10.78
C LYS A 92 -6.66 -14.95 10.04
N LYS A 93 -7.18 -14.47 8.92
CA LYS A 93 -6.58 -13.37 8.15
C LYS A 93 -6.60 -12.05 8.93
N GLU A 94 -7.71 -11.73 9.60
CA GLU A 94 -7.84 -10.52 10.42
C GLU A 94 -6.94 -10.56 11.66
N ALA A 95 -6.81 -11.73 12.30
CA ALA A 95 -5.88 -11.95 13.41
C ALA A 95 -4.43 -11.83 12.95
N GLU A 96 -4.06 -12.44 11.82
CA GLU A 96 -2.73 -12.31 11.23
C GLU A 96 -2.40 -10.85 10.88
N ASP A 97 -3.34 -10.14 10.25
CA ASP A 97 -3.19 -8.72 9.92
C ASP A 97 -3.09 -7.82 11.15
N SER A 98 -3.77 -8.17 12.25
CA SER A 98 -3.71 -7.44 13.52
C SER A 98 -2.38 -7.68 14.23
N LEU A 99 -1.92 -8.93 14.30
CA LEU A 99 -0.61 -9.28 14.84
C LEU A 99 0.52 -8.63 14.04
N ARG A 100 0.41 -8.58 12.71
CA ARG A 100 1.38 -7.88 11.86
C ARG A 100 1.42 -6.38 12.15
N ARG A 101 0.27 -5.74 12.36
CA ARG A 101 0.18 -4.33 12.72
C ARG A 101 0.80 -4.05 14.08
N GLU A 102 0.57 -4.91 15.06
CA GLU A 102 1.12 -4.77 16.42
C GLU A 102 2.64 -4.92 16.42
N LYS A 103 3.19 -5.95 15.76
CA LYS A 103 4.65 -6.11 15.59
C LYS A 103 5.30 -4.89 14.95
N ASN A 104 4.71 -4.38 13.87
CA ASN A 104 5.22 -3.17 13.20
C ASN A 104 5.20 -1.94 14.12
N LEU A 105 4.20 -1.81 14.99
CA LEU A 105 4.08 -0.70 15.94
C LEU A 105 5.12 -0.80 17.05
N GLU A 106 5.37 -2.00 17.58
CA GLU A 106 6.41 -2.25 18.58
C GLU A 106 7.82 -2.00 18.03
N GLU A 107 8.09 -2.50 16.82
CA GLU A 107 9.36 -2.24 16.12
C GLU A 107 9.58 -0.74 15.90
N ALA A 108 8.53 0.00 15.52
CA ALA A 108 8.60 1.45 15.36
C ALA A 108 8.85 2.18 16.69
N LYS A 109 8.23 1.75 17.79
CA LYS A 109 8.45 2.33 19.14
C LYS A 109 9.90 2.15 19.61
N LYS A 110 10.59 1.10 19.17
CA LYS A 110 12.00 0.84 19.53
C LYS A 110 12.96 1.82 18.86
N ILE A 111 12.57 2.48 17.77
CA ILE A 111 13.41 3.43 17.05
C ILE A 111 13.45 4.75 17.82
N THR A 112 14.46 4.89 18.69
CA THR A 112 14.76 6.15 19.36
C THR A 112 15.59 7.03 18.42
N ILE A 113 14.95 7.97 17.72
CA ILE A 113 15.65 8.95 16.89
C ILE A 113 16.25 10.01 17.81
N LYS A 114 17.52 9.84 18.19
CA LYS A 114 18.27 10.85 18.93
C LYS A 114 18.75 11.94 17.97
N ASN A 115 18.62 13.20 18.36
CA ASN A 115 19.24 14.29 17.63
C ASN A 115 20.75 14.20 17.81
N ASP A 116 21.50 14.33 16.72
CA ASP A 116 22.95 14.41 16.76
C ASP A 116 23.36 15.83 17.23
N PRO A 117 24.02 15.97 18.40
CA PRO A 117 24.43 17.26 18.94
C PRO A 117 25.60 17.90 18.19
N SER A 118 26.27 17.18 17.27
CA SER A 118 27.37 17.73 16.45
C SER A 118 26.88 18.62 15.29
N LEU A 119 25.61 18.49 14.91
CA LEU A 119 25.02 19.22 13.80
C LEU A 119 24.26 20.46 14.29
N PRO A 120 24.26 21.58 13.54
CA PRO A 120 23.57 22.81 13.94
C PRO A 120 22.08 22.56 14.21
N GLU A 121 21.50 23.31 15.14
CA GLU A 121 20.08 23.17 15.47
C GLU A 121 19.20 23.44 14.24
N PRO A 122 18.28 22.53 13.89
CA PRO A 122 17.47 22.69 12.70
C PRO A 122 16.42 23.78 12.91
N LYS A 123 16.32 24.72 11.96
CA LYS A 123 15.27 25.75 11.98
C LYS A 123 13.94 25.15 11.58
N CYS A 124 12.88 25.44 12.34
CA CYS A 124 11.53 24.98 12.01
C CYS A 124 10.92 25.88 10.92
N VAL A 125 10.63 25.32 9.75
CA VAL A 125 10.17 26.08 8.57
C VAL A 125 9.01 25.34 7.86
N LYS A 126 8.05 26.10 7.31
CA LYS A 126 6.98 25.56 6.46
C LYS A 126 7.47 25.28 5.04
N ILE A 127 6.83 24.37 4.32
CA ILE A 127 7.23 23.96 2.98
C ILE A 127 7.30 25.16 2.03
N SER A 128 6.34 26.09 2.09
CA SER A 128 6.32 27.28 1.24
C SER A 128 7.53 28.22 1.39
N ALA A 129 8.21 28.21 2.54
CA ALA A 129 9.33 29.11 2.82
C ALA A 129 10.70 28.43 2.63
N LEU A 130 10.75 27.18 2.18
CA LEU A 130 11.99 26.39 2.09
C LEU A 130 13.01 26.94 1.09
N GLU A 131 12.58 27.73 0.11
CA GLU A 131 13.49 28.29 -0.90
C GLU A 131 14.61 29.15 -0.29
N GLY A 132 14.32 29.92 0.76
CA GLY A 132 15.32 30.74 1.47
C GLY A 132 16.26 29.94 2.38
N TYR A 133 16.02 28.64 2.57
CA TYR A 133 16.79 27.76 3.45
C TYR A 133 17.53 26.66 2.69
N ARG A 134 17.72 26.81 1.37
CA ARG A 134 18.55 25.90 0.57
C ARG A 134 19.95 25.76 1.19
N GLY A 135 20.40 24.53 1.38
CA GLY A 135 21.70 24.22 2.00
C GLY A 135 21.76 24.32 3.53
N GLN A 136 20.66 24.69 4.21
CA GLN A 136 20.59 24.74 5.66
C GLN A 136 19.85 23.52 6.24
N ARG A 137 20.17 23.17 7.49
CA ARG A 137 19.44 22.13 8.23
C ARG A 137 18.09 22.69 8.70
N VAL A 138 17.01 22.07 8.27
CA VAL A 138 15.64 22.49 8.60
C VAL A 138 14.83 21.35 9.23
N LYS A 139 13.83 21.72 10.02
CA LYS A 139 12.81 20.82 10.56
C LYS A 139 11.47 21.20 9.93
N VAL A 140 10.86 20.24 9.24
CA VAL A 140 9.57 20.43 8.57
C VAL A 140 8.55 19.50 9.20
N PHE A 141 7.42 20.06 9.63
CA PHE A 141 6.27 19.28 10.08
C PHE A 141 5.30 19.10 8.92
N GLY A 142 4.74 17.90 8.79
CA GLY A 142 3.74 17.61 7.77
C GLY A 142 3.26 16.17 7.82
N TRP A 143 2.32 15.86 6.94
CA TRP A 143 1.77 14.53 6.74
C TRP A 143 2.44 13.85 5.54
N VAL A 144 2.73 12.56 5.68
CA VAL A 144 3.24 11.75 4.57
C VAL A 144 2.10 11.59 3.55
N HIS A 145 2.24 12.22 2.40
CA HIS A 145 1.28 12.16 1.30
C HIS A 145 1.53 10.94 0.39
N ARG A 146 2.79 10.69 0.03
CA ARG A 146 3.21 9.49 -0.70
C ARG A 146 4.43 8.88 -0.03
N LEU A 147 4.45 7.56 0.04
CA LEU A 147 5.60 6.78 0.48
C LEU A 147 5.87 5.70 -0.57
N ARG A 148 7.05 5.74 -1.17
CA ARG A 148 7.54 4.71 -2.09
C ARG A 148 8.78 4.07 -1.49
N ARG A 149 8.75 2.75 -1.31
CA ARG A 149 9.93 1.96 -0.93
C ARG A 149 10.48 1.28 -2.18
N GLN A 150 11.77 1.44 -2.42
CA GLN A 150 12.50 0.72 -3.46
C GLN A 150 13.58 -0.12 -2.77
N GLY A 151 13.37 -1.44 -2.72
CA GLY A 151 14.23 -2.34 -1.96
C GLY A 151 14.20 -2.06 -0.46
N LYS A 152 15.28 -2.42 0.23
CA LYS A 152 15.40 -2.31 1.70
C LYS A 152 15.92 -0.95 2.16
N ASN A 153 16.68 -0.25 1.31
CA ASN A 153 17.51 0.88 1.75
C ASN A 153 17.04 2.24 1.20
N LEU A 154 16.15 2.26 0.21
CA LEU A 154 15.74 3.50 -0.46
C LEU A 154 14.24 3.76 -0.24
N MET A 155 13.95 4.91 0.34
CA MET A 155 12.58 5.36 0.57
C MET A 155 12.44 6.77 0.00
N PHE A 156 11.35 7.00 -0.73
CA PHE A 156 10.95 8.33 -1.15
C PHE A 156 9.68 8.69 -0.41
N LEU A 157 9.74 9.78 0.32
CA LEU A 157 8.62 10.36 1.03
C LEU A 157 8.25 11.67 0.34
N VAL A 158 6.96 11.88 0.11
CA VAL A 158 6.42 13.18 -0.26
C VAL A 158 5.66 13.67 0.95
N LEU A 159 6.17 14.72 1.60
CA LEU A 159 5.55 15.38 2.75
C LEU A 159 4.61 16.50 2.26
N ARG A 160 3.49 16.69 2.94
CA ARG A 160 2.54 17.78 2.70
C ARG A 160 2.21 18.46 4.03
N ASP A 161 2.22 19.78 4.07
CA ASP A 161 1.89 20.57 5.26
C ASP A 161 0.68 21.53 5.04
N GLY A 162 0.02 21.42 3.89
CA GLY A 162 -1.07 22.30 3.46
C GLY A 162 -0.60 23.50 2.64
N THR A 163 0.68 23.90 2.76
CA THR A 163 1.29 24.99 2.00
C THR A 163 2.02 24.53 0.74
N GLY A 164 2.41 23.25 0.69
CA GLY A 164 3.02 22.66 -0.49
C GLY A 164 3.32 21.17 -0.36
N TYR A 165 4.13 20.68 -1.28
CA TYR A 165 4.65 19.32 -1.29
C TYR A 165 6.18 19.37 -1.24
N LEU A 166 6.78 18.50 -0.43
CA LEU A 166 8.22 18.37 -0.30
C LEU A 166 8.61 16.91 -0.51
N GLN A 167 9.43 16.64 -1.53
CA GLN A 167 10.03 15.33 -1.71
C GLN A 167 11.27 15.20 -0.83
N CYS A 168 11.33 14.17 -0.01
CA CYS A 168 12.46 13.88 0.86
C CYS A 168 12.86 12.40 0.79
N CYS A 169 14.15 12.15 0.95
CA CYS A 169 14.74 10.82 0.99
C CYS A 169 15.38 10.63 2.37
N PRO A 170 14.74 9.89 3.31
CA PRO A 170 15.25 9.77 4.66
C PRO A 170 16.50 8.90 4.72
N PHE A 171 17.37 9.16 5.71
CA PHE A 171 18.58 8.39 6.01
C PHE A 171 19.63 8.37 4.88
N LEU A 172 19.65 9.43 4.08
CA LEU A 172 20.55 9.61 2.95
C LEU A 172 21.07 11.05 2.94
N THR A 173 22.36 11.21 2.72
CA THR A 173 22.91 12.52 2.32
C THR A 173 22.63 12.77 0.85
N PHE A 174 22.80 14.02 0.41
CA PHE A 174 22.69 14.35 -1.01
C PHE A 174 23.72 13.57 -1.85
N ASP A 175 24.94 13.44 -1.34
CA ASP A 175 26.00 12.67 -2.01
C ASP A 175 25.66 11.18 -2.09
N ASP A 176 25.08 10.60 -1.03
CA ASP A 176 24.62 9.21 -1.07
C ASP A 176 23.50 9.01 -2.10
N LEU A 177 22.61 9.98 -2.24
CA LEU A 177 21.55 9.94 -3.25
C LEU A 177 22.15 9.98 -4.66
N LEU A 178 23.11 10.88 -4.91
CA LEU A 178 23.80 10.95 -6.20
C LEU A 178 24.53 9.64 -6.51
N ASN A 179 25.30 9.13 -5.55
CA ASN A 179 25.99 7.84 -5.70
C ASN A 179 25.02 6.69 -6.01
N ARG A 180 23.84 6.67 -5.37
CA ARG A 180 22.80 5.66 -5.63
C ARG A 180 22.14 5.80 -7.00
N LEU A 181 21.99 7.02 -7.51
CA LEU A 181 21.50 7.24 -8.88
C LEU A 181 22.52 6.72 -9.90
N GLU A 182 23.81 6.99 -9.68
CA GLU A 182 24.90 6.45 -10.49
C GLU A 182 24.92 4.93 -10.46
N ASP A 183 24.84 4.34 -9.26
CA ASP A 183 24.73 2.89 -9.06
C ASP A 183 23.53 2.29 -9.81
N LEU A 184 22.35 2.91 -9.68
CA LEU A 184 21.12 2.42 -10.30
C LEU A 184 21.24 2.37 -11.82
N VAL A 185 21.75 3.43 -12.45
CA VAL A 185 21.88 3.50 -13.90
C VAL A 185 22.90 2.48 -14.39
N CYS A 186 24.09 2.44 -13.78
CA CYS A 186 25.14 1.51 -14.19
C CYS A 186 24.78 0.04 -13.94
N ASP A 187 24.19 -0.30 -12.79
CA ASP A 187 23.78 -1.69 -12.46
C ASP A 187 22.65 -2.17 -13.39
N VAL A 188 21.67 -1.32 -13.69
CA VAL A 188 20.58 -1.69 -14.62
C VAL A 188 21.13 -1.89 -16.04
N VAL A 189 22.00 -1.00 -16.52
CA VAL A 189 22.63 -1.16 -17.84
C VAL A 189 23.45 -2.45 -17.90
N ASP A 190 24.28 -2.71 -16.90
CA ASP A 190 25.11 -3.92 -16.83
C ASP A 190 24.26 -5.20 -16.81
N ARG A 191 23.17 -5.21 -16.04
CA ARG A 191 22.22 -6.35 -16.01
C ARG A 191 21.52 -6.56 -17.33
N ILE A 192 21.12 -5.51 -18.03
CA ILE A 192 20.44 -5.62 -19.33
C ILE A 192 21.42 -6.17 -20.37
N LEU A 193 22.65 -5.65 -20.43
CA LEU A 193 23.67 -6.12 -21.38
C LEU A 193 24.09 -7.57 -21.11
N LYS A 194 24.08 -8.01 -19.85
CA LYS A 194 24.32 -9.42 -19.48
C LYS A 194 23.11 -10.34 -19.64
N SER A 195 21.91 -9.78 -19.87
CA SER A 195 20.68 -10.55 -20.05
C SER A 195 20.55 -11.06 -21.48
N PRO A 196 19.63 -12.01 -21.76
CA PRO A 196 19.31 -12.43 -23.13
C PRO A 196 18.86 -11.29 -24.05
N ALA A 197 18.43 -10.16 -23.50
CA ALA A 197 18.07 -8.97 -24.27
C ALA A 197 19.28 -8.09 -24.66
N GLY A 198 20.50 -8.43 -24.23
CA GLY A 198 21.71 -7.66 -24.55
C GLY A 198 22.01 -7.61 -26.05
N SER A 199 21.77 -8.71 -26.79
CA SER A 199 21.94 -8.73 -28.25
C SER A 199 21.02 -7.72 -28.96
N ILE A 200 19.78 -7.60 -28.48
CA ILE A 200 18.79 -6.65 -29.01
C ILE A 200 19.28 -5.21 -28.83
N VAL A 201 19.94 -4.89 -27.70
CA VAL A 201 20.49 -3.55 -27.47
C VAL A 201 21.58 -3.22 -28.49
N HIS A 202 22.46 -4.18 -28.81
CA HIS A 202 23.49 -3.99 -29.82
C HIS A 202 22.94 -3.93 -31.26
N GLU A 203 21.84 -4.63 -31.55
CA GLU A 203 21.15 -4.54 -32.84
C GLU A 203 20.49 -3.17 -33.04
N LEU A 204 19.81 -2.65 -32.01
CA LEU A 204 19.09 -1.37 -32.08
C LEU A 204 20.01 -0.16 -31.91
N ASN A 205 21.09 -0.31 -31.14
CA ASN A 205 22.05 0.75 -30.86
C ASN A 205 23.49 0.20 -30.79
N PRO A 206 24.13 -0.03 -31.95
CA PRO A 206 25.44 -0.67 -32.02
C PRO A 206 26.57 0.15 -31.37
N ASN A 207 26.41 1.48 -31.28
CA ASN A 207 27.39 2.39 -30.69
C ASN A 207 27.14 2.67 -29.21
N PHE A 208 26.21 1.94 -28.56
CA PHE A 208 25.90 2.14 -27.16
C PHE A 208 27.13 1.87 -26.27
N GLN A 209 27.56 2.88 -25.52
CA GLN A 209 28.63 2.75 -24.53
C GLN A 209 28.06 2.76 -23.11
N PRO A 210 28.35 1.74 -22.28
CA PRO A 210 27.92 1.72 -20.89
C PRO A 210 28.47 2.94 -20.14
N PRO A 211 27.64 3.62 -19.33
CA PRO A 211 28.07 4.79 -18.59
C PRO A 211 29.09 4.41 -17.51
N LYS A 212 30.17 5.19 -17.41
CA LYS A 212 31.23 4.99 -16.40
C LYS A 212 31.00 5.89 -15.19
N ARG A 213 31.30 5.35 -14.00
CA ARG A 213 31.27 6.09 -12.74
C ARG A 213 32.66 6.65 -12.40
N PRO A 214 32.74 7.78 -11.68
CA PRO A 214 31.62 8.62 -11.21
C PRO A 214 31.05 9.51 -12.31
N PHE A 215 29.76 9.85 -12.21
CA PHE A 215 29.14 10.78 -13.15
C PHE A 215 29.61 12.22 -12.91
N LYS A 216 29.70 13.02 -13.99
CA LYS A 216 30.01 14.45 -13.89
C LYS A 216 28.91 15.17 -13.11
N ARG A 217 29.27 15.78 -11.98
CA ARG A 217 28.38 16.61 -11.16
C ARG A 217 28.45 18.06 -11.63
N MET A 218 27.31 18.67 -11.90
CA MET A 218 27.20 20.05 -12.36
C MET A 218 25.95 20.67 -11.75
N ASN A 219 26.07 21.87 -11.19
CA ASN A 219 24.89 22.59 -10.69
C ASN A 219 24.06 23.12 -11.86
N TYR A 220 22.79 23.39 -11.61
CA TYR A 220 21.89 23.95 -12.63
C TYR A 220 22.38 25.32 -13.13
N SER A 221 22.91 26.18 -12.25
CA SER A 221 23.51 27.47 -12.65
C SER A 221 24.65 27.27 -13.66
N ASP A 222 25.51 26.30 -13.38
CA ASP A 222 26.72 26.03 -14.15
C ASP A 222 26.33 25.38 -15.50
N ALA A 223 25.26 24.59 -15.51
CA ALA A 223 24.68 24.03 -16.72
C ALA A 223 24.17 25.13 -17.68
N ILE A 224 23.50 26.17 -17.16
CA ILE A 224 23.03 27.31 -17.96
C ILE A 224 24.22 28.06 -18.57
N VAL A 225 25.29 28.26 -17.80
CA VAL A 225 26.52 28.88 -18.30
C VAL A 225 27.14 28.03 -19.41
N TRP A 226 27.27 26.73 -19.18
CA TRP A 226 27.81 25.78 -20.16
C TRP A 226 27.02 25.80 -21.47
N LEU A 227 25.68 25.83 -21.42
CA LEU A 227 24.83 25.91 -22.61
C LEU A 227 25.07 27.19 -23.42
N LYS A 228 25.24 28.33 -22.73
CA LYS A 228 25.55 29.61 -23.39
C LYS A 228 26.95 29.59 -24.03
N GLU A 229 27.94 29.01 -23.35
CA GLU A 229 29.31 28.88 -23.85
C GLU A 229 29.40 27.95 -25.08
N HIS A 230 28.53 26.95 -25.18
CA HIS A 230 28.51 25.99 -26.28
C HIS A 230 27.46 26.32 -27.36
N ASP A 231 26.89 27.54 -27.31
CA ASP A 231 25.85 28.06 -28.22
C ASP A 231 24.60 27.16 -28.37
N VAL A 232 24.25 26.45 -27.30
CA VAL A 232 23.06 25.57 -27.27
C VAL A 232 21.83 26.41 -26.93
N LYS A 233 21.05 26.74 -27.95
CA LYS A 233 19.84 27.56 -27.88
C LYS A 233 18.56 26.73 -27.85
N LYS A 234 17.44 27.37 -27.52
CA LYS A 234 16.10 26.82 -27.71
C LYS A 234 15.77 26.72 -29.20
N GLU A 235 14.68 26.03 -29.52
CA GLU A 235 14.13 25.98 -30.89
C GLU A 235 13.82 27.39 -31.43
N ASP A 236 13.46 28.32 -30.54
CA ASP A 236 13.18 29.72 -30.87
C ASP A 236 14.46 30.60 -31.01
N GLY A 237 15.66 30.01 -30.92
CA GLY A 237 16.94 30.72 -31.03
C GLY A 237 17.38 31.52 -29.79
N THR A 238 16.54 31.57 -28.75
CA THR A 238 16.86 32.22 -27.47
C THR A 238 17.69 31.32 -26.56
N PHE A 239 18.44 31.91 -25.62
CA PHE A 239 19.19 31.15 -24.62
C PHE A 239 18.31 30.72 -23.45
N TYR A 240 18.70 29.63 -22.79
CA TYR A 240 18.08 29.21 -21.53
C TYR A 240 18.41 30.19 -20.41
N GLU A 241 17.40 30.53 -19.61
CA GLU A 241 17.53 31.41 -18.46
C GLU A 241 17.34 30.64 -17.15
N PHE A 242 17.94 31.17 -16.08
CA PHE A 242 17.88 30.56 -14.77
C PHE A 242 16.44 30.64 -14.22
N GLY A 243 15.81 29.49 -13.99
CA GLY A 243 14.43 29.39 -13.48
C GLY A 243 13.44 28.85 -14.51
N GLU A 244 13.85 28.64 -15.76
CA GLU A 244 13.03 27.95 -16.76
C GLU A 244 13.05 26.43 -16.54
N VAL A 245 11.87 25.82 -16.52
CA VAL A 245 11.58 24.53 -15.86
C VAL A 245 12.09 23.29 -16.61
N CYS A 246 12.43 23.38 -17.89
CA CYS A 246 12.88 22.21 -18.64
C CYS A 246 13.96 22.64 -19.62
N ILE A 247 15.22 22.37 -19.29
CA ILE A 247 16.27 22.29 -20.30
C ILE A 247 16.08 20.94 -20.97
N PRO A 248 15.63 20.87 -22.23
CA PRO A 248 15.61 19.61 -22.95
C PRO A 248 17.06 19.16 -23.12
N PHE A 249 17.48 18.19 -22.31
CA PHE A 249 18.71 17.46 -22.55
C PHE A 249 18.72 16.81 -23.95
N SER A 250 17.58 16.74 -24.65
CA SER A 250 17.47 16.20 -26.01
C SER A 250 18.33 16.92 -27.06
N HIS A 251 18.66 18.21 -26.89
CA HIS A 251 19.54 18.92 -27.85
C HIS A 251 21.04 18.69 -27.60
N CYS A 252 21.42 18.15 -26.44
CA CYS A 252 22.75 17.53 -26.24
C CYS A 252 22.82 16.11 -26.84
N PHE A 253 21.69 15.56 -27.29
CA PHE A 253 21.49 14.16 -27.69
C PHE A 253 21.13 14.01 -29.18
N GLN A 254 21.49 14.97 -30.05
CA GLN A 254 21.44 14.74 -31.51
C GLN A 254 22.62 13.86 -31.93
N GLY A 255 22.58 12.60 -31.50
CA GLY A 255 23.61 11.59 -31.70
C GLY A 255 23.19 10.24 -31.13
N GLY A 256 21.95 9.80 -31.41
CA GLY A 256 21.45 8.50 -30.98
C GLY A 256 21.11 8.42 -29.49
N ILE A 257 20.28 7.44 -29.15
CA ILE A 257 19.81 7.18 -27.79
C ILE A 257 21.04 6.84 -26.92
N GLY A 258 21.63 7.83 -26.26
CA GLY A 258 22.83 7.62 -25.45
C GLY A 258 23.06 8.79 -24.53
N LEU A 259 22.92 8.57 -23.22
CA LEU A 259 23.62 9.40 -22.24
C LEU A 259 25.12 9.29 -22.55
N GLN A 260 25.65 10.21 -23.35
CA GLN A 260 27.10 10.38 -23.48
C GLN A 260 27.59 11.01 -22.18
N PHE A 261 28.05 10.16 -21.27
CA PHE A 261 28.96 10.57 -20.21
C PHE A 261 30.30 10.89 -20.87
N PHE A 262 30.64 12.17 -20.92
CA PHE A 262 31.99 12.60 -21.30
C PHE A 262 33.00 11.96 -20.33
N SER A 263 33.72 10.93 -20.81
CA SER A 263 34.93 10.40 -20.20
C SER A 263 36.03 11.43 -20.41
N SER A 264 36.51 12.06 -19.34
CA SER A 264 37.78 12.75 -19.36
C SER A 264 38.90 11.73 -19.13
N GLY A 265 39.73 11.51 -20.17
CA GLY A 265 40.93 10.66 -20.12
C GLY A 265 40.69 9.22 -20.55
#